data_AF-A0A383VM37-F1
#
_entry.id   AF-A0A383VM37-F1
#
_cell.length_a   1.000
_cell.length_b   1.000
_cell.length_c   1.000
_cell.angle_alpha   90.00
_cell.angle_beta   90.00
_cell.angle_gamma   90.00
#
_symmetry.space_group_name_H-M   'P 1'
#
loop_
_entity.id
_entity.type
_entity.pdbx_description
1 polymer ?
#
loop_
_entity_poly.entity_id
_entity_poly.type
_entity_poly.pdbx_seq_one_letter_code
_entity_poly.pdbx_strand_id
1 'polypeptide(L)'
;MAQTMRVASSTEIKGARSMAPQRPAMGAVAGRVARVQHRQMAQASFAPVARAQQLQRNTHVVCVAAQEAPAQQETATQWYGLVANAEFFCNDVQNEPLAEQLRERVRYFQEQGRELDFFLVPNPTWLDAQFPEQAKQVKRPCMALVSSDKQWVTFMKLRLDRVLKFDLAGMTAAEALSAGEALPEFKKPEKWTAPYAMYSPKWWEKFYPN
;
A
#
# COMPACT_ATOMS: atom_id res chain seq x y z
N MET A 1 58.44 50.44 -12.02
CA MET A 1 57.60 51.58 -12.45
C MET A 1 56.16 51.10 -12.34
N ALA A 2 55.49 51.14 -11.18
CA ALA A 2 54.95 52.29 -10.42
C ALA A 2 53.66 52.88 -11.02
N GLN A 3 52.73 53.25 -10.12
CA GLN A 3 51.36 53.80 -10.26
C GLN A 3 50.26 52.78 -10.55
N THR A 4 49.35 52.39 -9.64
CA THR A 4 48.63 53.08 -8.54
C THR A 4 47.62 54.13 -9.03
N MET A 5 46.32 53.81 -8.95
CA MET A 5 45.30 54.72 -8.39
C MET A 5 44.12 53.91 -7.79
N ARG A 6 43.92 54.09 -6.47
CA ARG A 6 42.65 53.92 -5.75
C ARG A 6 41.80 55.17 -5.98
N VAL A 7 40.47 55.06 -5.96
CA VAL A 7 39.60 55.94 -5.13
C VAL A 7 38.34 55.15 -4.75
N ALA A 8 37.98 55.23 -3.47
CA ALA A 8 36.82 54.65 -2.83
C ALA A 8 35.64 55.63 -2.81
N SER A 9 34.42 55.13 -2.62
CA SER A 9 33.40 55.89 -1.88
C SER A 9 32.46 54.96 -1.13
N SER A 10 32.55 55.12 0.19
CA SER A 10 31.75 54.53 1.25
C SER A 10 30.41 55.26 1.39
N THR A 11 29.35 54.52 1.70
CA THR A 11 28.21 55.03 2.46
C THR A 11 27.50 53.88 3.17
N GLU A 12 27.86 53.68 4.44
CA GLU A 12 26.99 53.07 5.45
C GLU A 12 25.93 54.09 5.91
N ILE A 13 24.68 53.66 6.07
CA ILE A 13 23.76 54.28 7.04
C ILE A 13 23.02 53.19 7.83
N LYS A 14 23.13 53.34 9.15
CA LYS A 14 22.57 52.55 10.25
C LYS A 14 21.04 52.46 10.26
N GLY A 15 20.55 51.26 10.55
CA GLY A 15 19.68 50.90 11.70
C GLY A 15 18.34 51.62 11.92
N ALA A 16 17.27 50.84 12.10
CA ALA A 16 16.47 50.84 13.34
C ALA A 16 15.20 49.97 13.25
N ARG A 17 14.96 49.26 14.37
CA ARG A 17 13.66 48.91 14.98
C ARG A 17 12.85 47.72 14.44
N SER A 18 13.06 46.61 15.16
CA SER A 18 12.06 45.60 15.52
C SER A 18 10.78 46.25 16.04
N MET A 19 9.64 45.92 15.42
CA MET A 19 8.29 46.12 15.95
C MET A 19 7.49 44.85 15.69
N ALA A 20 7.33 44.05 16.74
CA ALA A 20 6.42 42.92 16.77
C ALA A 20 4.97 43.42 16.86
N PRO A 21 4.04 42.95 16.01
CA PRO A 21 2.63 43.22 16.22
C PRO A 21 2.06 42.31 17.32
N GLN A 22 1.36 42.95 18.25
CA GLN A 22 0.75 42.38 19.43
C GLN A 22 -0.39 41.41 19.08
N ARG A 23 -0.47 40.30 19.80
CA ARG A 23 -1.61 39.37 19.77
C ARG A 23 -2.85 40.05 20.39
N PRO A 24 -4.03 40.02 19.76
CA PRO A 24 -5.24 40.46 20.42
C PRO A 24 -5.69 39.46 21.49
N ALA A 25 -6.21 40.01 22.58
CA ALA A 25 -6.62 39.33 23.80
C ALA A 25 -7.80 38.37 23.61
N MET A 26 -7.74 37.24 24.31
CA MET A 26 -8.82 36.28 24.50
C MET A 26 -9.97 36.95 25.27
N GLY A 27 -11.15 37.05 24.63
CA GLY A 27 -12.39 37.42 25.31
C GLY A 27 -12.91 36.26 26.16
N ALA A 28 -13.05 36.48 27.46
CA ALA A 28 -13.71 35.56 28.37
C ALA A 28 -15.23 35.59 28.13
N VAL A 29 -15.81 34.49 27.63
CA VAL A 29 -17.27 34.31 27.58
C VAL A 29 -17.72 33.70 28.91
N ALA A 30 -18.34 34.53 29.74
CA ALA A 30 -19.00 34.15 30.97
C ALA A 30 -20.17 33.19 30.70
N GLY A 31 -20.29 32.15 31.52
CA GLY A 31 -21.19 31.02 31.32
C GLY A 31 -22.67 31.30 31.55
N ARG A 32 -23.48 30.33 31.11
CA ARG A 32 -24.83 30.07 31.62
C ARG A 32 -24.98 28.57 31.82
N VAL A 33 -24.83 28.13 33.07
CA VAL A 33 -25.27 26.80 33.49
C VAL A 33 -26.78 26.87 33.67
N ALA A 34 -27.52 26.22 32.78
CA ALA A 34 -28.97 26.12 32.89
C ALA A 34 -29.33 25.19 34.07
N ARG A 35 -30.05 25.75 35.03
CA ARG A 35 -30.59 25.08 36.23
C ARG A 35 -31.65 24.06 35.82
N VAL A 36 -31.35 22.77 35.96
CA VAL A 36 -32.34 21.69 35.81
C VAL A 36 -33.28 21.73 37.02
N GLN A 37 -34.55 22.05 36.79
CA GLN A 37 -35.59 21.95 37.81
C GLN A 37 -36.12 20.52 37.87
N HIS A 38 -36.00 19.90 39.04
CA HIS A 38 -36.63 18.63 39.37
C HIS A 38 -38.13 18.89 39.61
N ARG A 39 -38.99 18.48 38.68
CA ARG A 39 -40.44 18.45 38.90
C ARG A 39 -40.87 17.02 39.19
N GLN A 40 -41.28 16.80 40.43
CA GLN A 40 -41.84 15.55 40.93
C GLN A 40 -43.31 15.37 40.50
N MET A 41 -43.57 14.13 40.07
CA MET A 41 -44.78 13.29 40.22
C MET A 41 -46.10 13.72 39.57
N ALA A 42 -46.65 12.81 38.75
CA ALA A 42 -48.04 12.37 38.86
C ALA A 42 -48.16 10.95 38.26
N GLN A 43 -48.62 10.00 39.06
CA GLN A 43 -48.91 8.63 38.67
C GLN A 43 -50.14 8.64 37.76
N ALA A 44 -49.98 8.20 36.52
CA ALA A 44 -51.10 7.93 35.60
C ALA A 44 -51.39 6.43 35.60
N SER A 45 -52.63 6.11 35.91
CA SER A 45 -53.22 4.77 35.94
C SER A 45 -53.16 4.07 34.58
N PHE A 46 -52.70 2.82 34.58
CA PHE A 46 -52.72 1.95 33.41
C PHE A 46 -54.15 1.44 33.15
N ALA A 47 -54.68 1.74 31.96
CA ALA A 47 -55.83 1.03 31.40
C ALA A 47 -55.34 0.08 30.29
N PRO A 48 -55.81 -1.19 30.23
CA PRO A 48 -55.34 -2.13 29.24
C PRO A 48 -56.01 -1.88 27.88
N VAL A 49 -55.23 -1.50 26.87
CA VAL A 49 -55.68 -1.45 25.48
C VAL A 49 -55.45 -2.81 24.81
N ALA A 50 -56.49 -3.25 24.12
CA ALA A 50 -56.69 -4.60 23.63
C ALA A 50 -55.69 -5.05 22.54
N ARG A 51 -55.29 -6.32 22.69
CA ARG A 51 -55.09 -7.38 21.69
C ARG A 51 -54.50 -7.01 20.31
N ALA A 52 -53.30 -7.55 20.11
CA ALA A 52 -52.50 -7.57 18.90
C ALA A 52 -53.26 -8.01 17.63
N GLN A 53 -53.00 -7.29 16.54
CA GLN A 53 -52.98 -7.87 15.20
C GLN A 53 -51.52 -7.94 14.75
N GLN A 54 -50.94 -9.13 14.81
CA GLN A 54 -49.64 -9.43 14.19
C GLN A 54 -49.80 -9.27 12.67
N LEU A 55 -49.36 -8.14 12.14
CA LEU A 55 -48.94 -8.05 10.74
C LEU A 55 -47.72 -8.97 10.60
N GLN A 56 -47.97 -10.17 10.07
CA GLN A 56 -46.95 -11.10 9.63
C GLN A 56 -46.13 -10.42 8.53
N ARG A 57 -45.04 -9.74 8.92
CA ARG A 57 -43.98 -9.39 7.99
C ARG A 57 -43.28 -10.70 7.64
N ASN A 58 -43.52 -11.21 6.44
CA ASN A 58 -42.70 -12.25 5.83
C ASN A 58 -41.29 -11.70 5.65
N THR A 59 -40.47 -11.84 6.68
CA THR A 59 -39.03 -11.64 6.62
C THR A 59 -38.45 -12.97 6.16
N HIS A 60 -38.14 -13.05 4.87
CA HIS A 60 -37.34 -14.14 4.35
C HIS A 60 -35.91 -13.91 4.87
N VAL A 61 -35.59 -14.47 6.04
CA VAL A 61 -34.21 -14.58 6.50
C VAL A 61 -33.57 -15.64 5.63
N VAL A 62 -32.93 -15.21 4.54
CA VAL A 62 -31.96 -16.07 3.85
C VAL A 62 -30.75 -16.11 4.77
N CYS A 63 -30.72 -17.12 5.64
CA CYS A 63 -29.49 -17.59 6.24
C CYS A 63 -28.60 -18.07 5.07
N VAL A 64 -27.73 -17.18 4.59
CA VAL A 64 -26.59 -17.60 3.79
C VAL A 64 -25.73 -18.40 4.77
N ALA A 65 -25.88 -19.73 4.70
CA ALA A 65 -24.96 -20.65 5.34
C ALA A 65 -23.56 -20.16 5.04
N ALA A 66 -22.75 -20.00 6.10
CA ALA A 66 -21.34 -19.71 5.98
C ALA A 66 -20.77 -20.66 4.93
N GLN A 67 -20.41 -20.11 3.77
CA GLN A 67 -19.70 -20.85 2.77
C GLN A 67 -18.38 -21.21 3.42
N GLU A 68 -18.24 -22.49 3.78
CA GLU A 68 -16.95 -23.07 4.11
C GLU A 68 -15.98 -22.65 3.01
N ALA A 69 -14.84 -22.09 3.44
CA ALA A 69 -13.75 -21.74 2.56
C ALA A 69 -13.48 -22.93 1.63
N PRO A 70 -13.34 -22.73 0.31
CA PRO A 70 -13.18 -23.85 -0.60
C PRO A 70 -11.93 -24.61 -0.19
N ALA A 71 -12.12 -25.88 0.15
CA ALA A 71 -11.05 -26.85 0.35
C ALA A 71 -10.12 -26.78 -0.86
N GLN A 72 -8.84 -26.51 -0.57
CA GLN A 72 -7.77 -26.38 -1.56
C GLN A 72 -7.65 -27.71 -2.30
N GLN A 73 -8.19 -27.76 -3.52
CA GLN A 73 -7.97 -28.88 -4.43
C GLN A 73 -6.48 -28.88 -4.82
N GLU A 74 -5.76 -29.93 -4.43
CA GLU A 74 -4.41 -30.24 -4.92
C GLU A 74 -4.47 -30.53 -6.42
N THR A 75 -4.48 -29.45 -7.19
CA THR A 75 -4.25 -29.46 -8.63
C THR A 75 -2.75 -29.43 -8.86
N ALA A 76 -2.27 -30.07 -9.93
CA ALA A 76 -0.86 -30.06 -10.32
C ALA A 76 -0.26 -28.66 -10.13
N THR A 77 0.89 -28.56 -9.44
CA THR A 77 1.47 -27.29 -8.96
C THR A 77 1.71 -26.34 -10.12
N GLN A 78 0.72 -25.48 -10.39
CA GLN A 78 0.76 -24.54 -11.50
C GLN A 78 1.31 -23.23 -10.99
N TRP A 79 2.37 -22.75 -11.64
CA TRP A 79 2.98 -21.47 -11.34
C TRP A 79 2.45 -20.39 -12.27
N TYR A 80 2.40 -19.18 -11.75
CA TYR A 80 2.02 -17.98 -12.48
C TYR A 80 3.03 -16.88 -12.22
N GLY A 81 3.36 -16.10 -13.24
CA GLY A 81 4.33 -15.02 -13.16
C GLY A 81 3.73 -13.69 -13.63
N LEU A 82 4.02 -12.61 -12.91
CA LEU A 82 3.83 -11.25 -13.38
C LEU A 82 5.18 -10.60 -13.60
N VAL A 83 5.47 -10.16 -14.83
CA VAL A 83 6.75 -9.56 -15.19
C VAL A 83 6.58 -8.09 -15.53
N ALA A 84 7.48 -7.27 -15.03
CA ALA A 84 7.61 -5.86 -15.40
C ALA A 84 9.04 -5.36 -15.19
N ASN A 85 9.25 -4.07 -15.47
CA ASN A 85 10.50 -3.38 -15.15
C ASN A 85 10.75 -3.44 -13.62
N ALA A 86 11.98 -3.70 -13.21
CA ALA A 86 12.34 -3.72 -11.79
C ALA A 86 12.20 -2.33 -11.14
N GLU A 87 12.45 -1.26 -11.89
CA GLU A 87 12.22 0.12 -11.42
C GLU A 87 10.74 0.36 -11.08
N PHE A 88 9.82 -0.25 -11.84
CA PHE A 88 8.39 -0.19 -11.58
C PHE A 88 8.03 -0.88 -10.26
N PHE A 89 8.56 -2.09 -10.00
CA PHE A 89 8.28 -2.80 -8.74
C PHE A 89 8.93 -2.14 -7.50
N CYS A 90 10.15 -1.62 -7.65
CA CYS A 90 11.00 -1.27 -6.51
C CYS A 90 11.01 0.23 -6.17
N ASN A 91 10.91 1.11 -7.16
CA ASN A 91 11.20 2.54 -7.03
C ASN A 91 10.04 3.47 -7.41
N ASP A 92 9.00 2.96 -8.09
CA ASP A 92 7.84 3.77 -8.49
C ASP A 92 6.99 4.15 -7.27
N VAL A 93 6.70 5.45 -7.13
CA VAL A 93 5.87 6.02 -6.06
C VAL A 93 4.48 5.39 -6.04
N GLN A 94 3.94 5.02 -7.20
CA GLN A 94 2.60 4.41 -7.27
C GLN A 94 2.53 3.00 -6.68
N ASN A 95 3.67 2.30 -6.65
CA ASN A 95 3.77 0.91 -6.20
C ASN A 95 4.35 0.79 -4.79
N GLU A 96 4.55 1.89 -4.09
CA GLU A 96 4.88 1.91 -2.66
C GLU A 96 3.92 1.02 -1.83
N PRO A 97 2.58 0.98 -2.09
CA PRO A 97 1.68 0.06 -1.40
C PRO A 97 1.94 -1.44 -1.64
N LEU A 98 2.67 -1.80 -2.70
CA LEU A 98 3.02 -3.20 -2.97
C LEU A 98 3.90 -3.77 -1.86
N ALA A 99 4.86 -2.97 -1.37
CA ALA A 99 5.77 -3.42 -0.32
C ALA A 99 5.02 -3.81 0.95
N GLU A 100 4.03 -3.00 1.38
CA GLU A 100 3.18 -3.37 2.52
C GLU A 100 2.27 -4.56 2.20
N GLN A 101 1.70 -4.66 1.00
CA GLN A 101 0.89 -5.83 0.63
C GLN A 101 1.70 -7.13 0.75
N LEU A 102 2.97 -7.14 0.30
CA LEU A 102 3.84 -8.31 0.41
C LEU A 102 4.22 -8.60 1.86
N ARG A 103 4.55 -7.57 2.67
CA ARG A 103 4.88 -7.75 4.09
C ARG A 103 3.70 -8.26 4.90
N GLU A 104 2.52 -7.69 4.68
CA GLU A 104 1.29 -8.11 5.33
C GLU A 104 0.93 -9.54 4.93
N ARG A 105 1.11 -9.89 3.64
CA ARG A 105 0.92 -11.28 3.20
C ARG A 105 1.91 -12.20 3.91
N VAL A 106 3.20 -11.86 4.01
CA VAL A 106 4.15 -12.67 4.79
C VAL A 106 3.69 -12.85 6.24
N ARG A 107 3.26 -11.77 6.91
CA ARG A 107 2.73 -11.84 8.28
C ARG A 107 1.51 -12.77 8.36
N TYR A 108 0.56 -12.63 7.44
CA TYR A 108 -0.62 -13.47 7.37
C TYR A 108 -0.24 -14.96 7.24
N PHE A 109 0.71 -15.32 6.37
CA PHE A 109 1.17 -16.70 6.23
C PHE A 109 1.84 -17.22 7.51
N GLN A 110 2.64 -16.40 8.18
CA GLN A 110 3.28 -16.74 9.46
C GLN A 110 2.24 -16.98 10.56
N GLU A 111 1.24 -16.10 10.68
CA GLU A 111 0.15 -16.23 11.67
C GLU A 111 -0.72 -17.46 11.42
N GLN A 112 -0.91 -17.85 10.16
CA GLN A 112 -1.66 -19.05 9.77
C GLN A 112 -0.82 -20.34 9.79
N GLY A 113 0.49 -20.25 10.04
CA GLY A 113 1.40 -21.41 9.97
C GLY A 113 1.53 -22.03 8.58
N ARG A 114 1.37 -21.22 7.52
CA ARG A 114 1.46 -21.65 6.11
C ARG A 114 2.80 -21.27 5.50
N GLU A 115 3.29 -22.11 4.59
CA GLU A 115 4.50 -21.82 3.82
C GLU A 115 4.26 -20.74 2.76
N LEU A 116 5.29 -19.94 2.47
CA LEU A 116 5.21 -18.86 1.50
C LEU A 116 5.09 -19.43 0.08
N ASP A 117 4.08 -18.95 -0.64
CA ASP A 117 3.71 -19.41 -1.97
C ASP A 117 4.03 -18.40 -3.08
N PHE A 118 4.79 -17.34 -2.75
CA PHE A 118 5.15 -16.28 -3.68
C PHE A 118 6.55 -15.75 -3.43
N PHE A 119 7.21 -15.33 -4.52
CA PHE A 119 8.59 -14.86 -4.50
C PHE A 119 8.80 -13.77 -5.55
N LEU A 120 9.78 -12.89 -5.29
CA LEU A 120 10.30 -11.94 -6.28
C LEU A 120 11.56 -12.52 -6.91
N VAL A 121 11.56 -12.64 -8.23
CA VAL A 121 12.66 -13.20 -9.01
C VAL A 121 13.27 -12.09 -9.86
N PRO A 122 14.52 -11.66 -9.59
CA PRO A 122 15.20 -10.69 -10.43
C PRO A 122 15.62 -11.36 -11.75
N ASN A 123 15.42 -10.66 -12.87
CA ASN A 123 15.81 -11.09 -14.21
C ASN A 123 15.53 -12.59 -14.47
N PRO A 124 14.26 -13.03 -14.50
CA PRO A 124 13.90 -14.44 -14.71
C PRO A 124 14.53 -15.00 -15.99
N THR A 125 15.24 -16.12 -15.88
CA THR A 125 15.94 -16.77 -17.01
C THR A 125 14.96 -17.38 -18.02
N TRP A 126 13.83 -17.88 -17.53
CA TRP A 126 12.79 -18.49 -18.36
C TRP A 126 12.09 -17.50 -19.30
N LEU A 127 12.14 -16.20 -19.01
CA LEU A 127 11.47 -15.18 -19.80
C LEU A 127 12.03 -15.12 -21.22
N ASP A 128 13.36 -15.17 -21.35
CA ASP A 128 14.03 -15.12 -22.66
C ASP A 128 13.97 -16.46 -23.40
N ALA A 129 13.95 -17.57 -22.66
CA ALA A 129 13.90 -18.91 -23.24
C ALA A 129 12.50 -19.26 -23.81
N GLN A 130 11.44 -18.93 -23.08
CA GLN A 130 10.07 -19.34 -23.42
C GLN A 130 9.28 -18.23 -24.14
N PHE A 131 9.53 -16.97 -23.80
CA PHE A 131 8.69 -15.84 -24.23
C PHE A 131 9.52 -14.68 -24.84
N PRO A 132 10.27 -14.94 -25.93
CA PRO A 132 11.20 -13.95 -26.50
C PRO A 132 10.50 -12.72 -27.08
N GLU A 133 9.22 -12.81 -27.49
CA GLU A 133 8.47 -11.66 -28.01
C GLU A 133 8.05 -10.71 -26.90
N GLN A 134 7.56 -11.27 -25.79
CA GLN A 134 7.14 -10.53 -24.61
C GLN A 134 8.35 -9.96 -23.86
N ALA A 135 9.47 -10.69 -23.83
CA ALA A 135 10.72 -10.23 -23.25
C ALA A 135 11.21 -8.91 -23.87
N LYS A 136 10.99 -8.69 -25.18
CA LYS A 136 11.32 -7.44 -25.87
C LYS A 136 10.46 -6.24 -25.45
N GLN A 137 9.25 -6.50 -24.95
CA GLN A 137 8.33 -5.45 -24.47
C GLN A 137 8.73 -4.93 -23.09
N VAL A 138 9.44 -5.75 -22.30
CA VAL A 138 9.85 -5.40 -20.94
C VAL A 138 11.21 -4.72 -20.94
N LYS A 139 11.27 -3.51 -20.40
CA LYS A 139 12.53 -2.79 -20.18
C LYS A 139 13.37 -3.52 -19.11
N ARG A 140 14.67 -3.72 -19.40
CA ARG A 140 15.64 -4.27 -18.46
C ARG A 140 16.27 -3.15 -17.60
N PRO A 141 16.55 -3.37 -16.32
CA PRO A 141 16.40 -4.63 -15.56
C PRO A 141 14.93 -4.99 -15.30
N CYS A 142 14.59 -6.27 -15.31
CA CYS A 142 13.21 -6.73 -15.05
C CYS A 142 13.12 -7.55 -13.78
N MET A 143 11.91 -7.65 -13.25
CA MET A 143 11.58 -8.47 -12.08
C MET A 143 10.29 -9.22 -12.36
N ALA A 144 10.21 -10.46 -11.87
CA ALA A 144 9.00 -11.26 -11.87
C ALA A 144 8.47 -11.45 -10.46
N LEU A 145 7.17 -11.28 -10.29
CA LEU A 145 6.45 -11.77 -9.13
C LEU A 145 5.86 -13.14 -9.49
N VAL A 146 6.36 -14.20 -8.85
CA VAL A 146 5.97 -15.58 -9.13
C VAL A 146 5.18 -16.12 -7.95
N SER A 147 4.07 -16.81 -8.22
CA SER A 147 3.27 -17.47 -7.17
C SER A 147 2.48 -18.66 -7.73
N SER A 148 2.14 -19.61 -6.85
CA SER A 148 1.23 -20.71 -7.17
C SER A 148 -0.25 -20.33 -7.05
N ASP A 149 -0.59 -19.22 -6.40
CA ASP A 149 -1.97 -18.76 -6.21
C ASP A 149 -2.49 -17.96 -7.42
N LYS A 150 -3.31 -18.60 -8.25
CA LYS A 150 -3.92 -17.99 -9.45
C LYS A 150 -4.78 -16.78 -9.12
N GLN A 151 -5.57 -16.85 -8.05
CA GLN A 151 -6.51 -15.78 -7.69
C GLN A 151 -5.74 -14.54 -7.27
N TRP A 152 -4.71 -14.75 -6.45
CA TRP A 152 -3.83 -13.67 -6.01
C TRP A 152 -3.06 -13.04 -7.18
N VAL A 153 -2.50 -13.85 -8.08
CA VAL A 153 -1.79 -13.33 -9.26
C VAL A 153 -2.72 -12.52 -10.17
N THR A 154 -3.97 -12.96 -10.32
CA THR A 154 -4.99 -12.21 -11.09
C THR A 154 -5.34 -10.89 -10.41
N PHE A 155 -5.50 -10.88 -9.08
CA PHE A 155 -5.68 -9.65 -8.30
C PHE A 155 -4.49 -8.69 -8.48
N MET A 156 -3.26 -9.20 -8.42
CA MET A 156 -2.05 -8.41 -8.59
C MET A 156 -1.94 -7.83 -10.01
N LYS A 157 -2.34 -8.58 -11.04
CA LYS A 157 -2.42 -8.07 -12.42
C LYS A 157 -3.39 -6.88 -12.54
N LEU A 158 -4.57 -6.98 -11.93
CA LEU A 158 -5.56 -5.89 -11.94
C LEU A 158 -5.06 -4.65 -11.17
N ARG A 159 -4.29 -4.85 -10.09
CA ARG A 159 -3.79 -3.76 -9.26
C ARG A 159 -2.60 -3.01 -9.87
N LEU A 160 -1.70 -3.74 -10.53
CA LEU A 160 -0.46 -3.20 -11.08
C LEU A 160 -0.62 -2.72 -12.53
N ASP A 161 -1.60 -3.27 -13.27
CA ASP A 161 -2.01 -2.93 -14.65
C ASP A 161 -0.90 -3.06 -15.71
N ARG A 162 0.19 -2.29 -15.57
CA ARG A 162 1.40 -2.23 -16.41
C ARG A 162 2.34 -3.43 -16.28
N VAL A 163 1.79 -4.62 -16.04
CA VAL A 163 2.55 -5.88 -15.87
C VAL A 163 2.09 -6.93 -16.87
N LEU A 164 3.00 -7.76 -17.37
CA LEU A 164 2.66 -8.87 -18.25
C LEU A 164 2.41 -10.12 -17.41
N LYS A 165 1.32 -10.82 -17.68
CA LYS A 165 0.98 -12.08 -17.00
C LYS A 165 1.45 -13.26 -17.85
N PHE A 166 2.07 -14.24 -17.21
CA PHE A 166 2.51 -15.50 -17.79
C PHE A 166 1.93 -16.67 -17.00
N ASP A 167 1.44 -17.67 -17.72
CA ASP A 167 1.04 -18.95 -17.16
C ASP A 167 2.23 -19.90 -17.32
N LEU A 168 2.85 -20.31 -16.21
CA LEU A 168 4.05 -21.16 -16.16
C LEU A 168 3.66 -22.62 -15.89
N ALA A 169 2.58 -23.08 -16.52
CA ALA A 169 2.09 -24.44 -16.37
C ALA A 169 3.13 -25.45 -16.89
N GLY A 170 3.47 -26.45 -16.08
CA GLY A 170 4.42 -27.50 -16.43
C GLY A 170 5.88 -27.22 -16.10
N MET A 171 6.22 -26.03 -15.58
CA MET A 171 7.56 -25.75 -15.06
C MET A 171 7.71 -26.27 -13.62
N THR A 172 8.90 -26.73 -13.29
CA THR A 172 9.24 -27.04 -11.90
C THR A 172 9.39 -25.76 -11.08
N ALA A 173 9.22 -25.84 -9.76
CA ALA A 173 9.40 -24.68 -8.88
C ALA A 173 10.80 -24.06 -9.04
N ALA A 174 11.83 -24.88 -9.21
CA ALA A 174 13.21 -24.42 -9.40
C ALA A 174 13.39 -23.61 -10.69
N GLU A 175 12.76 -24.03 -11.79
CA GLU A 175 12.82 -23.31 -13.06
C GLU A 175 12.04 -22.00 -12.99
N ALA A 176 10.85 -22.01 -12.38
CA ALA A 176 10.02 -20.82 -12.23
C ALA A 176 10.70 -19.75 -11.35
N LEU A 177 11.45 -20.19 -10.33
CA LEU A 177 12.16 -19.33 -9.38
C LEU A 177 13.62 -19.04 -9.78
N SER A 178 14.04 -19.44 -10.98
CA SER A 178 15.41 -19.22 -11.46
C SER A 178 15.69 -17.72 -11.65
N ALA A 179 16.43 -17.14 -10.70
CA ALA A 179 16.92 -15.78 -10.75
C ALA A 179 18.13 -15.64 -11.69
N GLY A 180 18.18 -14.53 -12.43
CA GLY A 180 19.32 -14.15 -13.25
C GLY A 180 20.27 -13.21 -12.49
N GLU A 181 20.75 -12.17 -13.18
CA GLU A 181 21.63 -11.18 -12.58
C GLU A 181 20.92 -10.34 -11.50
N ALA A 182 21.67 -9.94 -10.46
CA ALA A 182 21.18 -9.07 -9.41
C ALA A 182 20.78 -7.69 -9.95
N LEU A 183 19.80 -7.07 -9.29
CA LEU A 183 19.30 -5.77 -9.71
C LEU A 183 20.31 -4.65 -9.41
N PRO A 184 20.44 -3.66 -10.31
CA PRO A 184 21.24 -2.48 -10.03
C PRO A 184 20.61 -1.64 -8.91
N GLU A 185 21.44 -0.80 -8.29
CA GLU A 185 20.94 0.16 -7.31
C GLU A 185 20.15 1.28 -8.01
N PHE A 186 18.88 1.44 -7.62
CA PHE A 186 18.03 2.49 -8.17
C PHE A 186 18.33 3.84 -7.51
N LYS A 187 18.44 4.89 -8.32
CA LYS A 187 18.65 6.25 -7.83
C LYS A 187 17.36 6.76 -7.17
N LYS A 188 17.51 7.37 -6.00
CA LYS A 188 16.40 8.04 -5.31
C LYS A 188 16.06 9.35 -6.04
N PRO A 189 14.77 9.73 -6.13
CA PRO A 189 14.40 11.05 -6.61
C PRO A 189 15.00 12.12 -5.69
N GLU A 190 15.51 13.20 -6.29
CA GLU A 190 16.08 14.33 -5.55
C GLU A 190 15.03 15.05 -4.71
N LYS A 191 13.79 15.11 -5.21
CA LYS A 191 12.66 15.74 -4.53
C LYS A 191 11.61 14.70 -4.18
N TRP A 192 11.58 14.35 -2.89
CA TRP A 192 10.54 13.54 -2.32
C TRP A 192 9.41 14.43 -1.77
N THR A 193 8.19 14.21 -2.25
CA THR A 193 7.03 15.07 -1.92
C THR A 193 6.06 14.41 -0.94
N ALA A 194 6.17 13.10 -0.70
CA ALA A 194 5.25 12.39 0.17
C ALA A 194 5.54 12.68 1.67
N PRO A 195 4.52 12.69 2.53
CA PRO A 195 4.67 13.03 3.95
C PRO A 195 5.33 11.93 4.80
N TYR A 196 5.64 10.78 4.22
CA TYR A 196 6.27 9.62 4.85
C TYR A 196 7.62 9.32 4.20
N ALA A 197 8.52 8.62 4.90
CA ALA A 197 9.83 8.28 4.34
C ALA A 197 9.72 7.17 3.28
N MET A 198 10.58 7.24 2.27
CA MET A 198 10.73 6.16 1.29
C MET A 198 11.29 4.90 1.96
N TYR A 199 10.94 3.72 1.45
CA TYR A 199 11.54 2.48 1.92
C TYR A 199 13.05 2.45 1.79
N SER A 200 13.67 1.67 2.67
CA SER A 200 15.07 1.32 2.57
C SER A 200 15.36 0.74 1.18
N PRO A 201 16.48 1.13 0.53
CA PRO A 201 16.89 0.47 -0.70
C PRO A 201 17.01 -1.03 -0.44
N LYS A 202 16.74 -1.84 -1.46
CA LYS A 202 16.82 -3.31 -1.39
C LYS A 202 15.80 -3.99 -0.47
N TRP A 203 14.72 -3.30 -0.10
CA TRP A 203 13.65 -3.92 0.71
C TRP A 203 13.06 -5.19 0.09
N TRP A 204 13.14 -5.33 -1.24
CA TRP A 204 12.62 -6.46 -2.01
C TRP A 204 13.45 -7.74 -1.91
N GLU A 205 14.72 -7.66 -1.50
CA GLU A 205 15.61 -8.83 -1.37
C GLU A 205 15.09 -9.85 -0.36
N LYS A 206 14.26 -9.40 0.61
CA LYS A 206 13.59 -10.27 1.59
C LYS A 206 12.63 -11.29 0.98
N PHE A 207 12.20 -11.08 -0.25
CA PHE A 207 11.24 -11.94 -0.96
C PHE A 207 11.91 -12.79 -2.04
N TYR A 208 13.24 -12.81 -2.10
CA TYR A 208 13.95 -13.71 -3.01
C TYR A 208 13.73 -15.17 -2.57
N PRO A 209 13.70 -16.11 -3.52
CA PRO A 209 13.72 -17.52 -3.18
C PRO A 209 15.01 -17.83 -2.39
N ASN A 210 14.85 -18.48 -1.23
CA ASN A 210 15.97 -18.88 -0.36
C ASN A 210 16.63 -20.17 -0.83
#